data_AF-A0A6N2UMT8-F1
#
_entry.id   AF-A0A6N2UMT8-F1
#
_cell.length_a   1.000
_cell.length_b   1.000
_cell.length_c   1.000
_cell.angle_alpha   90.00
_cell.angle_beta   90.00
_cell.angle_gamma   90.00
#
_symmetry.space_group_name_H-M   'P 1'
#
loop_
_entity.id
_entity.type
_entity.pdbx_description
1 polymer ?
#
loop_
_entity_poly.entity_id
_entity_poly.type
_entity_poly.pdbx_seq_one_letter_code
_entity_poly.pdbx_strand_id
1 'polypeptide(L)'
;MKDPTYVEPYAGGTGVALRLLRENRVSRIVINDYDRHVYAFWNGVVNHPADFLARFDTVEPTMEEWRRQCRIIRDPSDEGERGFAFFFLNRTNRSGVLNGGTNWSGCPR
;
A
#
# COMPACT_ATOMS: atom_id res chain seq x y z
N MET A 1 -4.61 34.18 2.67
CA MET A 1 -3.95 33.37 1.63
C MET A 1 -4.91 32.25 1.23
N LYS A 2 -4.92 31.83 -0.04
CA LYS A 2 -5.68 30.63 -0.44
C LYS A 2 -4.99 29.40 0.13
N ASP A 3 -5.74 28.56 0.82
CA ASP A 3 -5.30 27.25 1.29
C ASP A 3 -5.15 26.31 0.08
N PRO A 4 -3.92 26.08 -0.42
CA PRO A 4 -3.73 25.39 -1.69
C PRO A 4 -4.03 23.90 -1.52
N THR A 5 -4.65 23.30 -2.53
CA THR A 5 -4.87 21.85 -2.64
C THR A 5 -4.03 21.28 -3.78
N TYR A 6 -3.25 20.24 -3.51
CA TYR A 6 -2.51 19.50 -4.53
C TYR A 6 -3.28 18.23 -4.92
N VAL A 7 -3.32 17.92 -6.21
CA VAL A 7 -4.01 16.73 -6.75
C VAL A 7 -3.01 15.86 -7.48
N GLU A 8 -2.87 14.60 -7.05
CA GLU A 8 -1.95 13.62 -7.62
C GLU A 8 -2.76 12.45 -8.22
N PRO A 9 -3.07 12.49 -9.53
CA PRO A 9 -3.94 11.50 -10.16
C PRO A 9 -3.29 10.13 -10.40
N TYR A 10 -1.96 10.05 -10.28
CA TYR A 10 -1.12 8.86 -10.43
C TYR A 10 -0.25 8.69 -9.18
N ALA A 11 -0.91 8.43 -8.06
CA ALA A 11 -0.29 8.56 -6.74
C ALA A 11 0.83 7.55 -6.51
N GLY A 12 0.63 6.27 -6.81
CA GLY A 12 1.55 5.21 -6.41
C GLY A 12 1.93 5.32 -4.92
N GLY A 13 3.17 5.76 -4.66
CA GLY A 13 3.69 6.01 -3.31
C GLY A 13 3.45 7.41 -2.73
N THR A 14 2.84 8.35 -3.49
CA THR A 14 2.40 9.68 -3.03
C THR A 14 3.53 10.54 -2.45
N GLY A 15 4.77 10.33 -2.92
CA GLY A 15 5.95 10.96 -2.34
C GLY A 15 5.96 12.49 -2.46
N VAL A 16 5.45 13.02 -3.57
CA VAL A 16 5.39 14.48 -3.82
C VAL A 16 4.29 15.11 -3.00
N ALA A 17 3.05 14.60 -3.05
CA ALA A 17 1.95 15.13 -2.26
C ALA A 17 2.26 15.13 -0.75
N LEU A 18 2.76 14.02 -0.20
CA LEU A 18 3.11 13.95 1.23
C LEU A 18 4.22 14.93 1.60
N ARG A 19 5.22 15.11 0.74
CA ARG A 19 6.28 16.10 0.97
C ARG A 19 5.71 17.52 1.01
N LEU A 20 4.87 17.89 0.05
CA LEU A 20 4.25 19.23 0.00
C LEU A 20 3.39 19.49 1.23
N LEU A 21 2.63 18.49 1.68
CA LEU A 21 1.81 18.59 2.89
C LEU A 21 2.69 18.77 4.14
N ARG A 22 3.72 17.94 4.31
CA ARG A 22 4.64 17.99 5.45
C ARG A 22 5.45 19.29 5.52
N GLU A 23 5.82 19.86 4.37
CA GLU A 23 6.53 21.14 4.28
C GLU A 23 5.60 22.36 4.41
N ASN A 24 4.31 22.15 4.72
CA ASN A 24 3.28 23.19 4.78
C ASN A 24 3.17 24.04 3.50
N ARG A 25 3.55 23.48 2.35
CA ARG A 25 3.44 24.13 1.04
C ARG A 25 2.03 24.05 0.47
N VAL A 26 1.25 23.07 0.93
CA VAL A 26 -0.19 22.90 0.64
C VAL A 26 -0.93 22.54 1.92
N SER A 27 -2.21 22.87 1.96
CA SER A 27 -3.10 22.61 3.10
C SER A 27 -3.80 21.26 3.01
N ARG A 28 -3.94 20.74 1.78
CA ARG A 28 -4.70 19.54 1.45
C ARG A 28 -4.07 18.83 0.27
N ILE A 29 -4.12 17.51 0.30
CA ILE A 29 -3.78 16.66 -0.84
C ILE A 29 -5.00 15.82 -1.23
N VAL A 30 -5.14 15.55 -2.52
CA VAL A 30 -6.11 14.60 -3.08
C VAL A 30 -5.30 13.64 -3.94
N ILE A 31 -5.41 12.35 -3.67
CA ILE A 31 -4.65 11.32 -4.37
C ILE A 31 -5.62 10.36 -5.05
N ASN A 32 -5.24 9.90 -6.23
CA ASN A 32 -5.94 8.87 -6.97
C ASN A 32 -4.90 7.93 -7.60
N ASP A 33 -5.27 6.68 -7.76
CA ASP A 33 -4.52 5.74 -8.59
C ASP A 33 -5.52 4.79 -9.26
N TYR A 34 -5.19 4.33 -10.47
CA TYR A 34 -5.99 3.33 -11.16
C TYR A 34 -5.80 1.93 -10.55
N ASP A 35 -4.61 1.65 -10.00
CA ASP A 35 -4.33 0.37 -9.37
C ASP A 35 -5.14 0.21 -8.09
N ARG A 36 -6.07 -0.75 -8.10
CA ARG A 36 -6.94 -1.06 -6.96
C ARG A 36 -6.14 -1.50 -5.72
N HIS A 37 -4.97 -2.09 -5.88
CA HIS A 37 -4.11 -2.45 -4.75
C HIS A 37 -3.49 -1.21 -4.08
N VAL A 38 -3.08 -0.22 -4.89
CA VAL A 38 -2.61 1.07 -4.38
C VAL A 38 -3.75 1.80 -3.65
N TYR A 39 -4.94 1.83 -4.25
CA TYR A 39 -6.14 2.38 -3.59
C TYR A 39 -6.43 1.67 -2.26
N ALA A 40 -6.47 0.33 -2.25
CA ALA A 40 -6.78 -0.46 -1.06
C ALA A 40 -5.80 -0.19 0.08
N PHE A 41 -4.51 -0.07 -0.23
CA PHE A 41 -3.48 0.29 0.73
C PHE A 41 -3.70 1.69 1.32
N TRP A 42 -3.87 2.71 0.49
CA TRP A 42 -4.12 4.07 0.97
C TRP A 42 -5.42 4.18 1.77
N ASN A 43 -6.48 3.49 1.34
CA ASN A 43 -7.73 3.41 2.08
C ASN A 43 -7.52 2.77 3.47
N GLY A 44 -6.77 1.68 3.54
CA GLY A 44 -6.43 1.02 4.81
C GLY A 44 -5.64 1.93 5.75
N VAL A 45 -4.57 2.57 5.26
CA VAL A 45 -3.70 3.43 6.09
C VAL A 45 -4.40 4.72 6.54
N VAL A 46 -5.24 5.31 5.69
CA VAL A 46 -5.88 6.61 5.98
C VAL A 46 -7.19 6.44 6.74
N ASN A 47 -8.08 5.53 6.31
CA ASN A 47 -9.43 5.42 6.85
C ASN A 47 -9.57 4.30 7.90
N HIS A 48 -8.65 3.34 7.93
CA HIS A 48 -8.67 2.20 8.86
C HIS A 48 -7.31 1.97 9.57
N PRO A 49 -6.64 3.01 10.09
CA PRO A 49 -5.26 2.90 10.57
C PRO A 49 -5.10 1.93 11.75
N ALA A 50 -6.09 1.81 12.64
CA ALA A 50 -6.03 0.91 13.79
C ALA A 50 -5.96 -0.56 13.36
N ASP A 51 -6.83 -0.98 12.43
CA ASP A 51 -6.85 -2.35 11.91
C ASP A 51 -5.58 -2.65 11.10
N PHE A 52 -5.10 -1.66 10.33
CA PHE A 52 -3.87 -1.79 9.57
C PHE A 52 -2.65 -1.98 10.49
N LEU A 53 -2.53 -1.15 11.53
CA LEU A 53 -1.44 -1.23 12.50
C LEU A 53 -1.51 -2.52 13.34
N ALA A 54 -2.70 -2.96 13.72
CA ALA A 54 -2.87 -4.24 14.40
C ALA A 54 -2.31 -5.41 13.58
N ARG A 55 -2.53 -5.43 12.27
CA ARG A 55 -1.92 -6.43 11.36
C ARG A 55 -0.42 -6.22 11.21
N PHE A 56 0.04 -4.98 11.11
CA PHE A 56 1.48 -4.66 11.00
C PHE A 56 2.27 -5.15 12.22
N ASP A 57 1.74 -4.96 13.43
CA ASP A 57 2.42 -5.32 14.67
C ASP A 57 2.38 -6.83 14.97
N THR A 58 1.43 -7.57 14.38
CA THR A 58 1.21 -9.00 14.66
C THR A 58 1.81 -9.94 13.62
N VAL A 59 1.94 -9.49 12.37
CA VAL A 59 2.32 -10.36 11.25
C VAL A 59 3.84 -10.44 11.12
N GLU A 60 4.40 -11.62 11.39
CA GLU A 60 5.82 -11.89 11.17
C GLU A 60 6.15 -12.18 9.70
N PRO A 61 7.24 -11.62 9.13
CA PRO A 61 7.60 -11.78 7.73
C PRO A 61 8.27 -13.13 7.44
N THR A 62 7.54 -14.23 7.65
CA THR A 62 8.01 -15.59 7.36
C THR A 62 7.72 -15.98 5.90
N MET A 63 8.38 -17.03 5.40
CA MET A 63 8.07 -17.58 4.07
C MET A 63 6.68 -18.22 3.98
N GLU A 64 6.13 -18.68 5.10
CA GLU A 64 4.75 -19.16 5.17
C GLU A 64 3.78 -18.00 5.00
N GLU A 65 4.00 -16.92 5.75
CA GLU A 65 3.18 -15.72 5.66
C GLU A 65 3.28 -15.07 4.29
N TRP A 66 4.48 -15.02 3.71
CA TRP A 66 4.67 -14.55 2.35
C TRP A 66 3.81 -15.31 1.33
N ARG A 67 3.76 -16.66 1.42
CA ARG A 67 2.89 -17.48 0.56
C ARG A 67 1.41 -17.24 0.85
N ARG A 68 1.04 -16.97 2.11
CA ARG A 68 -0.33 -16.61 2.49
C ARG A 68 -0.74 -15.27 1.86
N GLN A 69 0.06 -14.23 2.01
CA GLN A 69 -0.20 -12.91 1.42
C GLN A 69 -0.24 -12.97 -0.11
N CYS A 70 0.58 -13.84 -0.70
CA CYS A 70 0.53 -14.19 -2.12
C CYS A 70 -0.81 -14.77 -2.60
N ARG A 71 -1.49 -15.56 -1.76
CA ARG A 71 -2.84 -16.06 -2.06
C ARG A 71 -3.88 -14.96 -1.87
N ILE A 72 -3.78 -14.22 -0.77
CA ILE A 72 -4.70 -13.11 -0.45
C ILE A 72 -4.71 -12.04 -1.54
N ILE A 73 -3.54 -11.63 -2.07
CA ILE A 73 -3.51 -10.56 -3.08
C ILE A 73 -4.23 -10.94 -4.39
N ARG A 74 -4.36 -12.24 -4.68
CA ARG A 74 -5.03 -12.76 -5.88
C ARG A 74 -6.53 -12.85 -5.72
N ASP A 75 -6.98 -13.31 -4.56
CA ASP A 75 -8.38 -13.50 -4.22
C ASP A 75 -8.67 -12.98 -2.81
N PRO A 76 -8.64 -11.64 -2.61
CA PRO A 76 -8.85 -11.06 -1.29
C PRO A 76 -10.32 -11.08 -0.93
N SER A 77 -10.65 -11.43 0.32
CA SER A 77 -12.05 -11.41 0.79
C SER A 77 -12.63 -10.01 0.90
N ASP A 78 -11.77 -9.02 1.17
CA ASP A 78 -12.14 -7.62 1.32
C ASP A 78 -10.97 -6.66 0.96
N GLU A 79 -11.26 -5.35 0.92
CA GLU A 79 -10.28 -4.31 0.60
C GLU A 79 -9.18 -4.17 1.66
N GLY A 80 -9.48 -4.47 2.93
CA GLY A 80 -8.50 -4.41 4.01
C GLY A 80 -7.43 -5.49 3.86
N GLU A 81 -7.84 -6.72 3.55
CA GLU A 81 -6.94 -7.81 3.17
C GLU A 81 -6.12 -7.47 1.92
N ARG A 82 -6.77 -6.96 0.87
CA ARG A 82 -6.08 -6.53 -0.37
C ARG A 82 -4.99 -5.50 -0.08
N GLY A 83 -5.32 -4.46 0.69
CA GLY A 83 -4.41 -3.37 1.01
C GLY A 83 -3.23 -3.81 1.88
N PHE A 84 -3.48 -4.66 2.88
CA PHE A 84 -2.40 -5.20 3.71
C PHE A 84 -1.50 -6.17 2.94
N ALA A 85 -2.08 -7.06 2.13
CA ALA A 85 -1.31 -7.99 1.29
C ALA A 85 -0.43 -7.24 0.28
N PHE A 86 -0.96 -6.16 -0.32
CA PHE A 86 -0.19 -5.30 -1.21
C PHE A 86 0.99 -4.68 -0.49
N PHE A 87 0.77 -4.08 0.68
CA PHE A 87 1.84 -3.51 1.51
C PHE A 87 2.90 -4.56 1.86
N PHE A 88 2.47 -5.70 2.41
CA PHE A 88 3.38 -6.76 2.86
C PHE A 88 4.28 -7.21 1.71
N LEU A 89 3.68 -7.62 0.58
CA LEU A 89 4.43 -8.10 -0.58
C LEU A 89 5.33 -7.02 -1.18
N ASN A 90 4.88 -5.77 -1.19
CA ASN A 90 5.69 -4.64 -1.65
C ASN A 90 6.89 -4.35 -0.72
N ARG A 91 6.83 -4.73 0.56
CA ARG A 91 7.96 -4.60 1.50
C ARG A 91 8.86 -5.83 1.54
N THR A 92 8.34 -7.01 1.23
CA THR A 92 9.09 -8.28 1.31
C THR A 92 9.64 -8.78 -0.04
N ASN A 93 9.10 -8.33 -1.17
CA ASN A 93 9.60 -8.72 -2.49
C ASN A 93 10.82 -7.91 -2.92
N ARG A 94 11.67 -8.52 -3.77
CA ARG A 94 12.79 -7.83 -4.39
C ARG A 94 12.29 -6.63 -5.22
N SER A 95 12.87 -5.46 -4.97
CA SER A 95 12.48 -4.17 -5.58
C SER A 95 11.02 -3.77 -5.37
N GLY A 96 10.31 -4.40 -4.42
CA GLY A 96 8.88 -4.14 -4.15
C GLY A 96 7.93 -4.49 -5.29
N VAL A 97 8.39 -5.25 -6.29
CA VAL A 97 7.56 -5.66 -7.42
C VAL A 97 6.69 -6.84 -6.99
N LEU A 98 5.37 -6.74 -7.14
CA LEU A 98 4.44 -7.83 -6.79
C LEU A 98 4.74 -9.12 -7.56
N ASN A 99 5.17 -8.99 -8.81
CA ASN A 99 5.61 -10.10 -9.66
C ASN A 99 7.07 -10.53 -9.42
N GLY A 100 7.84 -9.77 -8.61
CA GLY A 100 9.29 -9.97 -8.45
C GLY A 100 9.67 -11.07 -7.46
N GLY A 101 8.74 -11.50 -6.61
CA GLY A 101 8.95 -12.52 -5.59
C GLY A 101 10.08 -12.19 -4.59
N THR A 102 10.25 -13.05 -3.58
CA THR A 102 11.47 -13.06 -2.76
C THR A 102 12.66 -13.64 -3.53
N ASN A 103 12.35 -14.62 -4.40
CA ASN A 103 13.21 -15.18 -5.43
C ASN A 103 12.58 -14.87 -6.80
N TRP A 104 13.36 -14.85 -7.89
CA TRP A 104 12.93 -14.48 -9.26
C TRP A 104 11.72 -15.25 -9.84
N SER A 105 11.16 -16.19 -9.07
CA SER A 105 9.98 -17.00 -9.35
C SER A 105 8.65 -16.27 -9.16
N GLY A 106 8.63 -15.06 -8.59
CA GLY A 106 7.38 -14.33 -8.34
C GLY A 106 6.48 -15.06 -7.34
N CYS A 107 5.29 -14.50 -7.11
CA CYS A 107 4.27 -15.13 -6.28
C CYS A 107 3.87 -16.50 -6.91
N PRO A 108 4.03 -17.66 -6.22
CA PRO A 108 3.85 -18.99 -6.82
C PRO A 108 2.39 -19.21 -7.20
N ARG A 109 2.10 -19.64 -8.44
CA ARG A 109 0.72 -19.88 -8.91
C ARG A 109 -0.06 -20.80 -7.97
#